data_AF-A0A956ANC4-F1
#
_entry.id   AF-A0A956ANC4-F1
#
_cell.length_a   1.000
_cell.length_b   1.000
_cell.length_c   1.000
_cell.angle_alpha   90.00
_cell.angle_beta   90.00
_cell.angle_gamma   90.00
#
_symmetry.space_group_name_H-M   'P 1'
#
loop_
_entity.id
_entity.type
_entity.pdbx_description
1 polymer ?
#
loop_
_entity_poly.entity_id
_entity_poly.type
_entity_poly.pdbx_seq_one_letter_code
_entity_poly.pdbx_strand_id
1 'polypeptide(L)'
;MSDTPGAPVDAARARAPSRRRVTLTLCALAGLLLLLLIPDPRPLPPVPARGTPFEWNQDLVWEALESRSQALRTLSPEEARVSVDAALATLRSTLAELHALSLEAPATVTPGVTAILSRVEQATFDAAAALAAHPERADELVLLQSALRSDVKRLSRTLRPSESSARRLLYRALYGSRAALEEVLLQMRPEDMPVLSRGEDEPSAAPSAELRGVRVHSGDILVSRGGAPTSALIARGNDYPGNFSHVALLYVSPEGEVETVESHIERGVVVAGIEQYLEDRKLRVMLLRPRADQAALLQNPSLPHDAASRARSAALARHIPYDFEGNRRDASEQFCSEVVSANYGAEGLSLWEGLTTTSDPDTARWLGAFGVREFETHGPSDLEYDPKLVVVAEWRDPDALFADHLDAAVVDALLEGARRGDAVTHDWRLLPVARLMKAYSWVLNRFGRVGPVPEGMSATVALRVQALGARHAALRAHVETAATAYQREHGHRAPYWDLVRLAREANAR
;
A
#
# COMPACT_ATOMS: atom_id res chain seq x y z
N MET A 1 79.26 54.73 25.13
CA MET A 1 79.98 53.49 24.77
C MET A 1 79.45 52.43 25.71
N SER A 2 78.43 51.69 25.25
CA SER A 2 78.52 50.33 24.67
C SER A 2 78.25 49.30 25.80
N ASP A 3 77.31 48.37 25.76
CA ASP A 3 76.51 47.79 24.69
C ASP A 3 75.26 47.12 25.30
N THR A 4 74.16 47.14 24.55
CA THR A 4 73.04 46.18 24.65
C THR A 4 73.49 44.75 24.35
N PRO A 5 72.87 43.74 24.99
CA PRO A 5 71.94 42.88 24.24
C PRO A 5 70.71 42.52 25.09
N GLY A 6 69.47 42.53 24.59
CA GLY A 6 68.95 41.63 23.57
C GLY A 6 67.74 40.89 24.19
N ALA A 7 66.54 41.14 23.69
CA ALA A 7 65.29 40.54 24.18
C ALA A 7 65.25 39.01 23.96
N PRO A 8 64.30 38.31 24.61
CA PRO A 8 63.51 37.36 23.84
C PRO A 8 62.02 37.67 23.95
N VAL A 9 61.43 37.73 22.77
CA VAL A 9 60.01 37.62 22.48
C VAL A 9 59.50 36.30 23.08
N ASP A 10 58.57 36.37 24.03
CA ASP A 10 57.79 35.22 24.48
C ASP A 10 56.80 34.83 23.37
N ALA A 11 57.32 34.14 22.35
CA ALA A 11 56.50 33.35 21.46
C ALA A 11 55.94 32.21 22.30
N ALA A 12 54.70 32.35 22.75
CA ALA A 12 53.91 31.25 23.28
C ALA A 12 53.83 30.16 22.21
N ARG A 13 54.83 29.27 22.20
CA ARG A 13 54.81 28.02 21.46
C ARG A 13 53.59 27.26 21.99
N ALA A 14 52.53 27.24 21.19
CA ALA A 14 51.48 26.25 21.33
C ALA A 14 52.19 24.88 21.46
N ARG A 15 52.20 24.32 22.67
CA ARG A 15 52.85 23.04 22.93
C ARG A 15 52.17 22.03 22.02
N ALA A 16 52.89 21.57 21.00
CA ALA A 16 52.43 20.49 20.13
C ALA A 16 51.92 19.36 21.03
N PRO A 17 50.70 18.84 20.81
CA PRO A 17 50.16 17.79 21.67
C PRO A 17 51.16 16.64 21.70
N SER A 18 51.51 16.18 22.92
CA SER A 18 52.50 15.12 23.06
C SER A 18 52.05 13.92 22.22
N ARG A 19 52.98 13.27 21.50
CA ARG A 19 52.67 12.10 20.64
C ARG A 19 51.78 11.08 21.37
N ARG A 20 51.99 10.92 22.68
CA ARG A 20 51.15 10.09 23.57
C ARG A 20 49.67 10.50 23.62
N ARG A 21 49.35 11.80 23.69
CA ARG A 21 47.95 12.29 23.64
C ARG A 21 47.33 12.03 22.27
N VAL A 22 48.06 12.28 21.19
CA VAL A 22 47.58 12.00 19.82
C VAL A 22 47.31 10.51 19.65
N THR A 23 48.23 9.63 20.07
CA THR A 23 48.05 8.18 20.02
C THR A 23 46.86 7.73 20.86
N LEU A 24 46.69 8.24 22.09
CA LEU A 24 45.56 7.89 22.94
C LEU A 24 44.22 8.33 22.32
N THR A 25 44.14 9.52 21.74
CA THR A 25 42.94 9.99 21.04
C THR A 25 42.64 9.12 19.82
N LEU A 26 43.65 8.75 19.02
CA LEU A 26 43.47 7.85 17.88
C LEU A 26 43.03 6.45 18.30
N CYS A 27 43.60 5.90 19.36
CA CYS A 27 43.18 4.62 19.92
C CYS A 27 41.74 4.67 20.45
N ALA A 28 41.35 5.77 21.11
CA ALA A 28 39.99 5.97 21.59
C ALA A 28 38.98 6.09 20.43
N LEU A 29 39.31 6.84 19.37
CA LEU A 29 38.49 6.95 18.16
C LEU A 29 38.38 5.62 17.42
N ALA A 30 39.48 4.88 17.30
CA ALA A 30 39.47 3.54 16.71
C ALA A 30 38.63 2.56 17.56
N GLY A 31 38.75 2.61 18.88
CA GLY A 31 37.92 1.84 19.81
C GLY A 31 36.44 2.18 19.67
N LEU A 32 36.08 3.46 19.60
CA LEU A 32 34.71 3.91 19.37
C LEU A 32 34.18 3.43 18.00
N LEU A 33 34.99 3.53 16.94
CA LEU A 33 34.61 3.05 15.62
C LEU A 33 34.36 1.53 15.62
N LEU A 34 35.23 0.76 16.28
CA LEU A 34 35.06 -0.69 16.44
C LEU A 34 33.78 -1.04 17.21
N LEU A 35 33.45 -0.28 18.27
CA LEU A 35 32.18 -0.43 19.00
C LEU A 35 30.98 -0.13 18.09
N LEU A 36 31.07 0.92 17.28
CA LEU A 36 30.01 1.30 16.33
C LEU A 36 29.84 0.29 15.19
N LEU A 37 30.84 -0.56 14.92
CA LEU A 37 30.78 -1.64 13.93
C LEU A 37 30.18 -2.96 14.46
N ILE A 38 29.98 -3.10 15.77
CA ILE A 38 29.36 -4.31 16.35
C ILE A 38 27.95 -4.46 15.76
N PRO A 39 27.61 -5.55 15.06
CA PRO A 39 26.29 -5.73 14.47
C PRO A 39 25.22 -5.83 15.56
N ASP A 40 24.01 -5.33 15.26
CA ASP A 40 22.85 -5.54 16.13
C ASP A 40 22.63 -7.06 16.33
N PRO A 41 22.12 -7.49 17.50
CA PRO A 41 21.76 -8.88 17.72
C PRO A 41 20.84 -9.36 16.59
N ARG A 42 21.11 -10.55 16.04
CA ARG A 42 20.21 -11.12 15.04
C ARG A 42 18.85 -11.32 15.72
N PRO A 43 17.76 -10.70 15.22
CA PRO A 43 16.45 -10.96 15.77
C PRO A 43 16.13 -12.45 15.62
N LEU A 44 15.33 -12.98 16.54
CA LEU A 44 14.80 -14.33 16.40
C LEU A 44 14.08 -14.45 15.04
N PRO A 45 14.17 -15.62 14.37
CA PRO A 45 13.37 -15.87 13.19
C PRO A 45 11.89 -15.56 13.48
N PRO A 46 11.21 -14.80 12.62
CA PRO A 46 9.81 -14.50 12.81
C PRO A 46 8.98 -15.78 12.79
N VAL A 47 7.85 -15.77 13.50
CA VAL A 47 6.85 -16.84 13.44
C VAL A 47 5.79 -16.41 12.41
N PRO A 48 5.71 -17.06 11.24
CA PRO A 48 4.69 -16.72 10.23
C PRO A 48 3.28 -16.98 10.76
N ALA A 49 2.30 -16.31 10.16
CA ALA A 49 0.90 -16.61 10.43
C ALA A 49 0.51 -18.00 9.92
N ARG A 50 -0.61 -18.53 10.40
CA ARG A 50 -1.21 -19.75 9.83
C ARG A 50 -2.06 -19.35 8.63
N GLY A 51 -1.85 -20.02 7.49
CA GLY A 51 -2.58 -19.69 6.28
C GLY A 51 -2.10 -20.45 5.06
N THR A 52 -2.62 -20.05 3.92
CA THR A 52 -2.13 -20.48 2.61
C THR A 52 -2.20 -19.27 1.70
N PRO A 53 -1.07 -18.86 1.10
CA PRO A 53 -1.07 -17.76 0.15
C PRO A 53 -2.06 -18.02 -0.99
N PHE A 54 -2.73 -16.96 -1.43
CA PHE A 54 -3.54 -16.97 -2.62
C PHE A 54 -2.63 -17.03 -3.84
N GLU A 55 -2.96 -17.94 -4.75
CA GLU A 55 -2.33 -18.07 -6.04
C GLU A 55 -3.41 -18.06 -7.12
N TRP A 56 -3.16 -17.32 -8.20
CA TRP A 56 -4.04 -17.33 -9.37
C TRP A 56 -3.91 -18.67 -10.11
N ASN A 57 -2.69 -19.11 -10.42
CA ASN A 57 -2.37 -20.32 -11.18
C ASN A 57 -3.21 -20.45 -12.47
N GLN A 58 -3.29 -19.36 -13.22
CA GLN A 58 -4.14 -19.22 -14.41
C GLN A 58 -3.35 -18.77 -15.65
N ASP A 59 -2.08 -19.18 -15.78
CA ASP A 59 -1.20 -18.72 -16.87
C ASP A 59 -1.82 -18.95 -18.27
N LEU A 60 -2.44 -20.11 -18.49
CA LEU A 60 -3.15 -20.42 -19.75
C LEU A 60 -4.34 -19.48 -20.02
N VAL A 61 -5.02 -18.99 -18.98
CA VAL A 61 -6.11 -18.03 -19.12
C VAL A 61 -5.56 -16.67 -19.50
N TRP A 62 -4.46 -16.23 -18.88
CA TRP A 62 -3.78 -14.99 -19.21
C TRP A 62 -3.27 -14.97 -20.65
N GLU A 63 -2.63 -16.05 -21.09
CA GLU A 63 -2.19 -16.24 -22.48
C GLU A 63 -3.35 -16.21 -23.48
N ALA A 64 -4.48 -16.83 -23.14
CA ALA A 64 -5.68 -16.82 -23.99
C ALA A 64 -6.32 -15.43 -24.09
N LEU A 65 -6.39 -14.68 -22.99
CA LEU A 65 -6.91 -13.31 -22.96
C LEU A 65 -6.02 -12.37 -23.77
N GLU A 66 -4.70 -12.51 -23.65
CA GLU A 66 -3.75 -11.73 -24.45
C GLU A 66 -3.88 -12.05 -25.95
N SER A 67 -3.90 -13.33 -26.31
CA SER A 67 -4.09 -13.76 -27.70
C SER A 67 -5.38 -13.20 -28.29
N ARG A 68 -6.46 -13.18 -27.50
CA ARG A 68 -7.74 -12.59 -27.89
C ARG A 68 -7.65 -11.08 -28.09
N SER A 69 -7.03 -10.37 -27.16
CA SER A 69 -6.81 -8.92 -27.25
C SER A 69 -6.02 -8.57 -28.53
N GLN A 70 -4.93 -9.27 -28.78
CA GLN A 70 -4.12 -9.11 -29.99
C GLN A 70 -4.91 -9.38 -31.27
N ALA A 71 -5.70 -10.46 -31.31
CA ALA A 71 -6.57 -10.75 -32.46
C ALA A 71 -7.57 -9.61 -32.72
N LEU A 72 -8.21 -9.09 -31.68
CA LEU A 72 -9.16 -7.98 -31.78
C LEU A 72 -8.52 -6.68 -32.28
N ARG A 73 -7.24 -6.42 -31.97
CA ARG A 73 -6.50 -5.25 -32.50
C ARG A 73 -6.31 -5.28 -34.02
N THR A 74 -6.39 -6.47 -34.64
CA THR A 74 -6.23 -6.63 -36.09
C THR A 74 -7.52 -6.54 -36.90
N LEU A 75 -8.67 -6.53 -36.22
CA LEU A 75 -9.99 -6.44 -36.84
C LEU A 75 -10.27 -5.02 -37.37
N SER A 76 -11.23 -4.92 -38.29
CA SER A 76 -11.79 -3.62 -38.66
C SER A 76 -12.54 -2.99 -37.48
N PRO A 77 -12.68 -1.65 -37.43
CA PRO A 77 -13.41 -0.98 -36.35
C PRO A 77 -14.86 -1.48 -36.15
N GLU A 78 -15.53 -1.91 -37.22
CA GLU A 78 -16.90 -2.43 -37.15
C GLU A 78 -16.95 -3.82 -36.49
N GLU A 79 -16.07 -4.73 -36.88
CA GLU A 79 -15.97 -6.08 -36.31
C GLU A 79 -15.50 -6.04 -34.84
N ALA A 80 -14.56 -5.16 -34.52
CA ALA A 80 -14.12 -4.90 -33.17
C ALA A 80 -15.28 -4.41 -32.29
N ARG A 81 -16.07 -3.44 -32.79
CA ARG A 81 -17.25 -2.93 -32.08
C ARG A 81 -18.26 -4.02 -31.78
N VAL A 82 -18.57 -4.90 -32.74
CA VAL A 82 -19.47 -6.05 -32.52
C VAL A 82 -18.94 -6.98 -31.42
N SER A 83 -17.62 -7.21 -31.39
CA SER A 83 -16.99 -8.05 -30.38
C SER A 83 -17.05 -7.42 -28.97
N VAL A 84 -16.78 -6.11 -28.87
CA VAL A 84 -16.91 -5.34 -27.62
C VAL A 84 -18.37 -5.31 -27.15
N ASP A 85 -19.33 -5.08 -28.06
CA ASP A 85 -20.77 -5.08 -27.76
C ASP A 85 -21.22 -6.42 -27.15
N ALA A 86 -20.78 -7.53 -27.74
CA ALA A 86 -21.09 -8.88 -27.26
C ALA A 86 -20.47 -9.17 -25.88
N ALA A 87 -19.22 -8.75 -25.66
CA ALA A 87 -18.55 -8.95 -24.38
C ALA A 87 -19.21 -8.13 -23.25
N LEU A 88 -19.53 -6.86 -23.50
CA LEU A 88 -20.25 -6.00 -22.56
C LEU A 88 -21.67 -6.50 -22.30
N ALA A 89 -22.40 -6.99 -23.32
CA ALA A 89 -23.72 -7.58 -23.13
C ALA A 89 -23.67 -8.82 -22.23
N THR A 90 -22.65 -9.68 -22.42
CA THR A 90 -22.42 -10.86 -21.58
C THR A 90 -22.14 -10.44 -20.13
N LEU A 91 -21.23 -9.50 -19.91
CA LEU A 91 -20.93 -8.97 -18.58
C LEU A 91 -22.17 -8.40 -17.89
N ARG A 92 -22.97 -7.57 -18.57
CA ARG A 92 -24.22 -7.02 -18.01
C ARG A 92 -25.20 -8.13 -17.60
N SER A 93 -25.38 -9.16 -18.43
CA SER A 93 -26.24 -10.30 -18.10
C SER A 93 -25.76 -11.03 -16.86
N THR A 94 -24.46 -11.29 -16.75
CA THR A 94 -23.88 -12.00 -15.60
C THR A 94 -23.89 -11.14 -14.33
N LEU A 95 -23.75 -9.82 -14.45
CA LEU A 95 -23.92 -8.91 -13.31
C LEU A 95 -25.37 -8.84 -12.82
N ALA A 96 -26.36 -9.02 -13.68
CA ALA A 96 -27.74 -9.16 -13.23
C ALA A 96 -27.96 -10.43 -12.38
N GLU A 97 -27.29 -11.53 -12.72
CA GLU A 97 -27.29 -12.75 -11.89
C GLU A 97 -26.59 -12.52 -10.54
N LEU A 98 -25.46 -11.82 -10.54
CA LEU A 98 -24.76 -11.44 -9.31
C LEU A 98 -25.61 -10.54 -8.43
N HIS A 99 -26.31 -9.58 -9.01
CA HIS A 99 -27.21 -8.69 -8.29
C HIS A 99 -28.35 -9.47 -7.62
N ALA A 100 -29.00 -10.39 -8.34
CA ALA A 100 -30.01 -11.26 -7.76
C ALA A 100 -29.45 -12.07 -6.57
N LEU A 101 -28.25 -12.66 -6.74
CA LEU A 101 -27.57 -13.39 -5.67
C LEU A 101 -27.24 -12.50 -4.46
N SER A 102 -26.85 -11.25 -4.70
CA SER A 102 -26.51 -10.29 -3.64
C SER A 102 -27.73 -9.93 -2.78
N LEU A 103 -28.92 -9.90 -3.40
CA LEU A 103 -30.20 -9.69 -2.71
C LEU A 103 -30.69 -10.94 -1.96
N GLU A 104 -30.42 -12.14 -2.48
CA GLU A 104 -30.71 -13.40 -1.78
C GLU A 104 -29.87 -13.56 -0.50
N ALA A 105 -28.70 -12.93 -0.44
CA ALA A 105 -27.82 -12.87 0.71
C ALA A 105 -27.48 -14.27 1.28
N PRO A 106 -26.85 -15.16 0.48
CA PRO A 106 -26.55 -16.52 0.89
C PRO A 106 -25.68 -16.54 2.15
N ALA A 107 -26.03 -17.41 3.10
CA ALA A 107 -25.33 -17.50 4.38
C ALA A 107 -23.98 -18.24 4.30
N THR A 108 -23.76 -19.05 3.26
CA THR A 108 -22.55 -19.86 3.08
C THR A 108 -22.17 -19.95 1.61
N VAL A 109 -20.91 -20.31 1.35
CA VAL A 109 -20.42 -20.59 0.01
C VAL A 109 -20.95 -21.94 -0.48
N THR A 110 -21.84 -21.91 -1.47
CA THR A 110 -22.36 -23.09 -2.14
C THR A 110 -21.77 -23.25 -3.55
N PRO A 111 -21.86 -24.42 -4.19
CA PRO A 111 -21.46 -24.58 -5.59
C PRO A 111 -22.14 -23.58 -6.55
N GLY A 112 -23.39 -23.20 -6.27
CA GLY A 112 -24.12 -22.20 -7.05
C GLY A 112 -23.53 -20.79 -6.91
N VAL A 113 -23.20 -20.38 -5.68
CA VAL A 113 -22.50 -19.11 -5.41
C VAL A 113 -21.16 -19.06 -6.15
N THR A 114 -20.36 -20.13 -6.01
CA THR A 114 -19.07 -20.24 -6.71
C THR A 114 -19.24 -20.15 -8.22
N ALA A 115 -20.21 -20.86 -8.79
CA ALA A 115 -20.44 -20.86 -10.23
C ALA A 115 -20.83 -19.48 -10.78
N ILE A 116 -21.67 -18.72 -10.07
CA ILE A 116 -22.03 -17.34 -10.45
C ILE A 116 -20.79 -16.45 -10.42
N LEU A 117 -20.04 -16.43 -9.31
CA LEU A 117 -18.85 -15.58 -9.18
C LEU A 117 -17.74 -15.94 -10.19
N SER A 118 -17.56 -17.23 -10.52
CA SER A 118 -16.65 -17.64 -11.59
C SER A 118 -17.10 -17.16 -12.97
N ARG A 119 -18.41 -17.17 -13.27
CA ARG A 119 -18.92 -16.58 -14.53
C ARG A 119 -18.71 -15.06 -14.57
N VAL A 120 -18.96 -14.36 -13.45
CA VAL A 120 -18.72 -12.92 -13.35
C VAL A 120 -17.26 -12.60 -13.63
N GLU A 121 -16.34 -13.34 -13.01
CA GLU A 121 -14.90 -13.18 -13.22
C GLU A 121 -14.53 -13.38 -14.69
N GLN A 122 -14.95 -14.48 -15.30
CA GLN A 122 -14.68 -14.77 -16.71
C GLN A 122 -15.24 -13.67 -17.63
N ALA A 123 -16.50 -13.28 -17.44
CA ALA A 123 -17.14 -12.24 -18.25
C ALA A 123 -16.46 -10.87 -18.08
N THR A 124 -15.94 -10.58 -16.89
CA THR A 124 -15.18 -9.35 -16.61
C THR A 124 -13.84 -9.37 -17.34
N PHE A 125 -13.11 -10.48 -17.28
CA PHE A 125 -11.83 -10.64 -18.00
C PHE A 125 -12.02 -10.61 -19.52
N ASP A 126 -13.07 -11.24 -20.03
CA ASP A 126 -13.37 -11.22 -21.47
C ASP A 126 -13.75 -9.82 -21.96
N ALA A 127 -14.53 -9.07 -21.18
CA ALA A 127 -14.85 -7.67 -21.49
C ALA A 127 -13.60 -6.78 -21.44
N ALA A 128 -12.73 -6.99 -20.44
CA ALA A 128 -11.48 -6.26 -20.32
C ALA A 128 -10.52 -6.56 -21.48
N ALA A 129 -10.35 -7.83 -21.89
CA ALA A 129 -9.51 -8.18 -23.03
C ALA A 129 -10.02 -7.53 -24.34
N ALA A 130 -11.34 -7.44 -24.52
CA ALA A 130 -11.93 -6.76 -25.67
C ALA A 130 -11.71 -5.24 -25.65
N LEU A 131 -11.90 -4.61 -24.49
CA LEU A 131 -11.73 -3.17 -24.32
C LEU A 131 -10.26 -2.74 -24.27
N ALA A 132 -9.33 -3.60 -23.85
CA ALA A 132 -7.90 -3.30 -23.90
C ALA A 132 -7.43 -3.14 -25.35
N ALA A 133 -8.04 -3.87 -26.29
CA ALA A 133 -7.81 -3.71 -27.71
C ALA A 133 -8.42 -2.40 -28.27
N HIS A 134 -9.62 -2.03 -27.80
CA HIS A 134 -10.42 -0.89 -28.25
C HIS A 134 -11.08 -0.18 -27.03
N PRO A 135 -10.39 0.79 -26.40
CA PRO A 135 -10.76 1.31 -25.07
C PRO A 135 -11.76 2.46 -25.10
N GLU A 136 -12.41 2.75 -26.23
CA GLU A 136 -13.33 3.89 -26.40
C GLU A 136 -14.54 3.86 -25.45
N ARG A 137 -14.83 2.70 -24.86
CA ARG A 137 -15.94 2.49 -23.90
C ARG A 137 -15.45 2.04 -22.52
N ALA A 138 -14.23 2.42 -22.15
CA ALA A 138 -13.68 2.11 -20.83
C ALA A 138 -14.49 2.73 -19.68
N ASP A 139 -15.13 3.88 -19.91
CA ASP A 139 -16.07 4.51 -18.98
C ASP A 139 -17.23 3.58 -18.59
N GLU A 140 -17.74 2.81 -19.55
CA GLU A 140 -18.78 1.83 -19.28
C GLU A 140 -18.28 0.69 -18.39
N LEU A 141 -17.05 0.21 -18.63
CA LEU A 141 -16.45 -0.81 -17.76
C LEU A 141 -16.23 -0.28 -16.34
N VAL A 142 -15.89 1.01 -16.18
CA VAL A 142 -15.80 1.65 -14.85
C VAL A 142 -17.14 1.58 -14.11
N LEU A 143 -18.25 1.86 -14.81
CA LEU A 143 -19.60 1.78 -14.23
C LEU A 143 -19.97 0.34 -13.85
N LEU A 144 -19.73 -0.62 -14.75
CA LEU A 144 -20.01 -2.04 -14.51
C LEU A 144 -19.17 -2.61 -13.37
N GLN A 145 -17.90 -2.23 -13.27
CA GLN A 145 -17.01 -2.63 -12.17
C GLN A 145 -17.48 -2.05 -10.83
N SER A 146 -17.99 -0.82 -10.83
CA SER A 146 -18.56 -0.19 -9.63
C SER A 146 -19.85 -0.89 -9.18
N ALA A 147 -20.70 -1.32 -10.11
CA ALA A 147 -21.88 -2.14 -9.82
C ALA A 147 -21.50 -3.52 -9.26
N LEU A 148 -20.58 -4.23 -9.91
CA LEU A 148 -20.01 -5.50 -9.43
C LEU A 148 -19.50 -5.34 -7.99
N ARG A 149 -18.69 -4.32 -7.73
CA ARG A 149 -18.14 -4.04 -6.41
C ARG A 149 -19.24 -3.87 -5.37
N SER A 150 -20.27 -3.09 -5.68
CA SER A 150 -21.41 -2.85 -4.78
C SER A 150 -22.14 -4.15 -4.42
N ASP A 151 -22.38 -5.02 -5.40
CA ASP A 151 -23.02 -6.33 -5.14
C ASP A 151 -22.11 -7.29 -4.36
N VAL A 152 -20.81 -7.32 -4.65
CA VAL A 152 -19.86 -8.14 -3.87
C VAL A 152 -19.70 -7.62 -2.44
N LYS A 153 -19.75 -6.29 -2.24
CA LYS A 153 -19.80 -5.66 -0.90
C LYS A 153 -21.09 -6.00 -0.15
N ARG A 154 -22.20 -6.21 -0.85
CA ARG A 154 -23.44 -6.72 -0.24
C ARG A 154 -23.30 -8.19 0.15
N LEU A 155 -22.69 -9.01 -0.70
CA LEU A 155 -22.41 -10.42 -0.40
C LEU A 155 -21.46 -10.59 0.79
N SER A 156 -20.46 -9.73 0.97
CA SER A 156 -19.52 -9.86 2.09
C SER A 156 -20.19 -9.71 3.47
N ARG A 157 -21.40 -9.13 3.52
CA ARG A 157 -22.22 -9.00 4.73
C ARG A 157 -22.66 -10.34 5.30
N THR A 158 -22.85 -11.34 4.44
CA THR A 158 -23.21 -12.71 4.86
C THR A 158 -22.07 -13.69 4.64
N LEU A 159 -21.31 -13.55 3.55
CA LEU A 159 -20.10 -14.31 3.26
C LEU A 159 -18.92 -13.65 3.97
N ARG A 160 -18.57 -14.15 5.16
CA ARG A 160 -17.60 -13.46 6.02
C ARG A 160 -16.17 -13.52 5.45
N PRO A 161 -15.48 -12.39 5.29
CA PRO A 161 -14.07 -12.37 4.87
C PRO A 161 -13.09 -13.07 5.84
N SER A 162 -13.51 -13.35 7.07
CA SER A 162 -12.75 -14.16 8.03
C SER A 162 -12.70 -15.65 7.66
N GLU A 163 -13.64 -16.13 6.84
CA GLU A 163 -13.69 -17.50 6.36
C GLU A 163 -12.90 -17.65 5.06
N SER A 164 -11.99 -18.63 5.00
CA SER A 164 -11.04 -18.75 3.88
C SER A 164 -11.69 -18.97 2.51
N SER A 165 -12.79 -19.74 2.43
CA SER A 165 -13.54 -19.98 1.20
C SER A 165 -14.26 -18.73 0.70
N ALA A 166 -14.95 -18.02 1.59
CA ALA A 166 -15.61 -16.75 1.30
C ALA A 166 -14.60 -15.68 0.90
N ARG A 167 -13.52 -15.50 1.69
CA ARG A 167 -12.44 -14.56 1.41
C ARG A 167 -11.86 -14.76 0.02
N ARG A 168 -11.57 -16.01 -0.37
CA ARG A 168 -11.02 -16.32 -1.70
C ARG A 168 -11.96 -15.87 -2.82
N LEU A 169 -13.26 -16.12 -2.70
CA LEU A 169 -14.24 -15.72 -3.72
C LEU A 169 -14.41 -14.20 -3.80
N LEU A 170 -14.53 -13.53 -2.64
CA LEU A 170 -14.65 -12.07 -2.57
C LEU A 170 -13.37 -11.39 -3.10
N TYR A 171 -12.21 -11.91 -2.73
CA TYR A 171 -10.91 -11.44 -3.21
C TYR A 171 -10.80 -11.54 -4.73
N ARG A 172 -11.11 -12.71 -5.30
CA ARG A 172 -11.09 -12.90 -6.75
C ARG A 172 -11.99 -11.92 -7.49
N ALA A 173 -13.22 -11.73 -7.01
CA ALA A 173 -14.16 -10.82 -7.65
C ALA A 173 -13.72 -9.34 -7.55
N LEU A 174 -13.32 -8.87 -6.37
CA LEU A 174 -12.96 -7.46 -6.16
C LEU A 174 -11.58 -7.12 -6.75
N TYR A 175 -10.55 -7.89 -6.39
CA TYR A 175 -9.20 -7.68 -6.90
C TYR A 175 -9.13 -7.96 -8.40
N GLY A 176 -9.71 -9.08 -8.85
CA GLY A 176 -9.70 -9.46 -10.26
C GLY A 176 -10.41 -8.44 -11.15
N SER A 177 -11.61 -8.00 -10.77
CA SER A 177 -12.32 -6.98 -11.57
C SER A 177 -11.59 -5.63 -11.61
N ARG A 178 -10.91 -5.24 -10.53
CA ARG A 178 -10.03 -4.06 -10.52
C ARG A 178 -8.86 -4.25 -11.47
N ALA A 179 -8.14 -5.36 -11.36
CA ALA A 179 -6.98 -5.63 -12.21
C ALA A 179 -7.38 -5.61 -13.69
N ALA A 180 -8.51 -6.25 -14.03
CA ALA A 180 -9.06 -6.25 -15.38
C ALA A 180 -9.42 -4.84 -15.90
N LEU A 181 -10.06 -4.01 -15.07
CA LEU A 181 -10.33 -2.62 -15.42
C LEU A 181 -9.03 -1.86 -15.69
N GLU A 182 -8.03 -2.00 -14.82
CA GLU A 182 -6.78 -1.27 -14.95
C GLU A 182 -5.98 -1.67 -16.18
N GLU A 183 -6.01 -2.94 -16.58
CA GLU A 183 -5.42 -3.38 -17.85
C GLU A 183 -6.00 -2.61 -19.05
N VAL A 184 -7.31 -2.32 -19.04
CA VAL A 184 -7.95 -1.48 -20.07
C VAL A 184 -7.48 -0.03 -19.96
N LEU A 185 -7.55 0.55 -18.76
CA LEU A 185 -7.21 1.95 -18.53
C LEU A 185 -5.76 2.25 -18.93
N LEU A 186 -4.84 1.32 -18.70
CA LEU A 186 -3.44 1.46 -19.06
C LEU A 186 -3.17 1.51 -20.57
N GLN A 187 -4.11 1.07 -21.41
CA GLN A 187 -4.02 1.20 -22.87
C GLN A 187 -4.52 2.55 -23.39
N MET A 188 -5.15 3.36 -22.52
CA MET A 188 -5.64 4.69 -22.87
C MET A 188 -4.51 5.72 -22.80
N ARG A 189 -4.71 6.84 -23.49
CA ARG A 189 -3.90 8.03 -23.25
C ARG A 189 -4.25 8.61 -21.87
N PRO A 190 -3.29 9.13 -21.09
CA PRO A 190 -3.55 9.66 -19.75
C PRO A 190 -4.68 10.68 -19.70
N GLU A 191 -4.79 11.54 -20.72
CA GLU A 191 -5.84 12.57 -20.82
C GLU A 191 -7.26 12.03 -21.02
N ASP A 192 -7.41 10.83 -21.57
CA ASP A 192 -8.70 10.19 -21.84
C ASP A 192 -9.12 9.24 -20.71
N MET A 193 -8.21 8.92 -19.78
CA MET A 193 -8.43 7.91 -18.74
C MET A 193 -9.44 8.40 -17.69
N PRO A 194 -10.52 7.65 -17.40
CA PRO A 194 -11.39 7.94 -16.27
C PRO A 194 -10.65 7.93 -14.93
N VAL A 195 -10.59 9.10 -14.28
CA VAL A 195 -9.85 9.31 -13.01
C VAL A 195 -10.66 8.99 -11.75
N LEU A 196 -11.98 8.90 -11.86
CA LEU A 196 -12.90 8.70 -10.73
C LEU A 196 -13.86 7.55 -11.02
N SER A 197 -13.85 6.54 -10.14
CA SER A 197 -14.92 5.55 -10.04
C SER A 197 -15.83 5.92 -8.88
N ARG A 198 -17.12 6.15 -9.15
CA ARG A 198 -18.12 6.40 -8.11
C ARG A 198 -18.69 5.08 -7.60
N GLY A 199 -18.75 4.93 -6.29
CA GLY A 199 -19.42 3.83 -5.61
C GLY A 199 -20.81 4.21 -5.12
N GLU A 200 -21.26 3.59 -4.03
CA GLU A 200 -22.56 3.89 -3.42
C GLU A 200 -22.49 5.21 -2.63
N ASP A 201 -23.51 6.08 -2.77
CA ASP A 201 -23.68 7.29 -1.96
C ASP A 201 -24.25 6.92 -0.58
N GLU A 202 -23.41 6.34 0.26
CA GLU A 202 -23.77 5.92 1.61
C GLU A 202 -24.01 7.14 2.52
N PRO A 203 -25.18 7.29 3.17
CA PRO A 203 -25.48 8.47 3.97
C PRO A 203 -24.63 8.55 5.25
N SER A 204 -24.41 9.76 5.74
CA SER A 204 -23.76 10.01 7.04
C SER A 204 -24.33 11.27 7.69
N ALA A 205 -24.47 11.23 9.03
CA ALA A 205 -24.91 12.36 9.84
C ALA A 205 -23.73 13.27 10.28
N ALA A 206 -22.49 12.84 10.02
CA ALA A 206 -21.29 13.59 10.38
C ALA A 206 -21.10 14.84 9.48
N PRO A 207 -20.37 15.87 9.97
CA PRO A 207 -20.00 17.04 9.15
C PRO A 207 -19.36 16.62 7.83
N SER A 208 -19.59 17.41 6.78
CA SER A 208 -19.19 17.06 5.41
C SER A 208 -18.53 18.21 4.67
N ALA A 209 -17.69 17.87 3.70
CA ALA A 209 -17.07 18.80 2.78
C ALA A 209 -16.99 18.19 1.36
N GLU A 210 -16.73 19.02 0.36
CA GLU A 210 -16.47 18.55 -1.02
C GLU A 210 -14.97 18.34 -1.22
N LEU A 211 -14.59 17.14 -1.66
CA LEU A 211 -13.22 16.78 -1.98
C LEU A 211 -13.17 16.18 -3.39
N ARG A 212 -12.56 16.90 -4.34
CA ARG A 212 -12.38 16.45 -5.74
C ARG A 212 -13.66 15.86 -6.37
N GLY A 213 -14.81 16.52 -6.15
CA GLY A 213 -16.11 16.15 -6.72
C GLY A 213 -16.84 14.99 -6.01
N VAL A 214 -16.42 14.66 -4.78
CA VAL A 214 -17.08 13.71 -3.90
C VAL A 214 -17.31 14.36 -2.54
N ARG A 215 -18.53 14.22 -2.03
CA ARG A 215 -18.87 14.62 -0.67
C ARG A 215 -18.27 13.65 0.34
N VAL A 216 -17.29 14.13 1.09
CA VAL A 216 -16.64 13.42 2.19
C VAL A 216 -17.25 13.83 3.52
N HIS A 217 -17.23 12.93 4.50
CA HIS A 217 -17.74 13.17 5.84
C HIS A 217 -16.67 12.87 6.89
N SER A 218 -16.76 13.52 8.05
CA SER A 218 -15.92 13.17 9.20
C SER A 218 -16.13 11.70 9.56
N GLY A 219 -15.04 10.99 9.78
CA GLY A 219 -15.03 9.54 10.01
C GLY A 219 -14.83 8.71 8.75
N ASP A 220 -14.95 9.28 7.54
CA ASP A 220 -14.59 8.56 6.33
C ASP A 220 -13.13 8.09 6.38
N ILE A 221 -12.86 6.93 5.76
CA ILE A 221 -11.56 6.28 5.78
C ILE A 221 -10.98 6.32 4.37
N LEU A 222 -9.80 6.92 4.23
CA LEU A 222 -9.04 6.90 2.99
C LEU A 222 -8.04 5.75 3.03
N VAL A 223 -8.15 4.82 2.10
CA VAL A 223 -7.09 3.82 1.85
C VAL A 223 -6.35 4.21 0.58
N SER A 224 -5.02 4.20 0.64
CA SER A 224 -4.18 4.73 -0.44
C SER A 224 -2.96 3.85 -0.71
N ARG A 225 -2.38 4.05 -1.89
CA ARG A 225 -1.15 3.41 -2.33
C ARG A 225 -0.05 4.47 -2.45
N GLY A 226 0.95 4.41 -1.59
CA GLY A 226 2.09 5.34 -1.64
C GLY A 226 3.07 4.99 -2.77
N GLY A 227 3.84 5.97 -3.26
CA GLY A 227 4.85 5.75 -4.31
C GLY A 227 6.16 5.08 -3.86
N ALA A 228 6.31 4.70 -2.58
CA ALA A 228 7.55 4.14 -2.07
C ALA A 228 7.64 2.61 -2.25
N PRO A 229 8.86 2.04 -2.39
CA PRO A 229 9.06 0.59 -2.44
C PRO A 229 8.54 -0.15 -1.21
N THR A 230 8.66 0.45 -0.02
CA THR A 230 8.11 -0.09 1.23
C THR A 230 6.58 -0.15 1.19
N SER A 231 5.94 0.84 0.59
CA SER A 231 4.49 0.83 0.37
C SER A 231 4.07 -0.32 -0.55
N ALA A 232 4.84 -0.61 -1.62
CA ALA A 232 4.58 -1.75 -2.49
C ALA A 232 4.72 -3.07 -1.71
N LEU A 233 5.78 -3.19 -0.90
CA LEU A 233 6.00 -4.35 -0.05
C LEU A 233 4.85 -4.57 0.96
N ILE A 234 4.30 -3.51 1.57
CA ILE A 234 3.15 -3.62 2.48
C ILE A 234 1.92 -4.15 1.73
N ALA A 235 1.64 -3.61 0.54
CA ALA A 235 0.49 -4.03 -0.26
C ALA A 235 0.62 -5.50 -0.71
N ARG A 236 1.82 -5.93 -1.13
CA ARG A 236 2.04 -7.23 -1.78
C ARG A 236 2.51 -8.35 -0.84
N GLY A 237 3.18 -8.03 0.27
CA GLY A 237 3.89 -8.96 1.15
C GLY A 237 3.02 -9.79 2.07
N ASN A 238 1.90 -10.31 1.59
CA ASN A 238 0.95 -11.08 2.40
C ASN A 238 0.24 -12.15 1.56
N ASP A 239 -0.58 -12.97 2.22
CA ASP A 239 -1.27 -14.10 1.60
C ASP A 239 -2.29 -13.68 0.55
N TYR A 240 -2.82 -12.46 0.60
CA TYR A 240 -3.78 -11.92 -0.38
C TYR A 240 -3.30 -10.55 -0.89
N PRO A 241 -2.32 -10.52 -1.81
CA PRO A 241 -1.68 -9.29 -2.26
C PRO A 241 -2.68 -8.19 -2.65
N GLY A 242 -2.64 -7.05 -1.96
CA GLY A 242 -3.59 -5.96 -2.13
C GLY A 242 -3.11 -4.84 -3.04
N ASN A 243 -3.87 -3.75 -3.05
CA ASN A 243 -3.59 -2.52 -3.81
C ASN A 243 -3.37 -1.29 -2.91
N PHE A 244 -3.52 -1.43 -1.60
CA PHE A 244 -3.40 -0.33 -0.64
C PHE A 244 -2.35 -0.64 0.41
N SER A 245 -1.63 0.40 0.81
CA SER A 245 -0.49 0.33 1.71
C SER A 245 -0.58 1.29 2.89
N HIS A 246 -1.56 2.19 2.88
CA HIS A 246 -1.70 3.25 3.88
C HIS A 246 -3.16 3.59 4.13
N VAL A 247 -3.47 4.00 5.35
CA VAL A 247 -4.82 4.37 5.81
C VAL A 247 -4.76 5.74 6.49
N ALA A 248 -5.74 6.59 6.20
CA ALA A 248 -5.96 7.85 6.90
C ALA A 248 -7.43 7.98 7.32
N LEU A 249 -7.65 8.55 8.51
CA LEU A 249 -8.98 8.86 9.03
C LEU A 249 -9.30 10.33 8.74
N LEU A 250 -10.43 10.61 8.08
CA LEU A 250 -10.85 11.98 7.83
C LEU A 250 -11.53 12.58 9.05
N TYR A 251 -11.07 13.77 9.43
CA TYR A 251 -11.81 14.67 10.30
C TYR A 251 -12.34 15.82 9.45
N VAL A 252 -13.64 16.11 9.60
CA VAL A 252 -14.25 17.30 9.00
C VAL A 252 -14.83 18.14 10.13
N SER A 253 -14.41 19.40 10.22
CA SER A 253 -14.93 20.33 11.22
C SER A 253 -16.40 20.71 10.90
N PRO A 254 -17.15 21.23 11.88
CA PRO A 254 -18.48 21.82 11.62
C PRO A 254 -18.47 22.92 10.55
N GLU A 255 -17.34 23.62 10.39
CA GLU A 255 -17.12 24.68 9.40
C GLU A 255 -16.72 24.13 8.01
N GLY A 256 -16.48 22.81 7.89
CA GLY A 256 -16.12 22.15 6.64
C GLY A 256 -14.61 22.07 6.36
N GLU A 257 -13.76 22.34 7.36
CA GLU A 257 -12.32 22.15 7.24
C GLU A 257 -11.99 20.66 7.26
N VAL A 258 -11.14 20.20 6.33
CA VAL A 258 -10.80 18.78 6.17
C VAL A 258 -9.36 18.54 6.62
N GLU A 259 -9.21 17.63 7.57
CA GLU A 259 -7.91 17.15 8.06
C GLU A 259 -7.85 15.62 7.97
N THR A 260 -6.65 15.10 7.82
CA THR A 260 -6.35 13.67 7.94
C THR A 260 -5.66 13.39 9.28
N VAL A 261 -6.02 12.27 9.90
CA VAL A 261 -5.27 11.67 11.01
C VAL A 261 -4.68 10.36 10.50
N GLU A 262 -3.35 10.28 10.46
CA GLU A 262 -2.63 9.16 9.86
C GLU A 262 -1.29 8.94 10.57
N SER A 263 -0.74 7.74 10.45
CA SER A 263 0.57 7.39 11.04
C SER A 263 1.62 7.16 9.97
N HIS A 264 2.71 7.92 10.02
CA HIS A 264 3.83 7.83 9.09
C HIS A 264 5.04 7.16 9.74
N ILE A 265 5.78 6.34 8.97
CA ILE A 265 6.96 5.61 9.45
C ILE A 265 7.96 6.54 10.15
N GLU A 266 8.10 7.77 9.64
CA GLU A 266 9.07 8.76 10.07
C GLU A 266 8.65 9.50 11.35
N ARG A 267 7.35 9.60 11.61
CA ARG A 267 6.78 10.55 12.59
C ARG A 267 5.79 9.95 13.59
N GLY A 268 5.27 8.76 13.34
CA GLY A 268 4.08 8.27 14.05
C GLY A 268 2.82 9.04 13.63
N VAL A 269 1.85 9.12 14.54
CA VAL A 269 0.53 9.71 14.27
C VAL A 269 0.63 11.23 14.16
N VAL A 270 0.09 11.79 13.08
CA VAL A 270 0.04 13.22 12.81
C VAL A 270 -1.37 13.64 12.38
N VAL A 271 -1.65 14.93 12.55
CA VAL A 271 -2.79 15.61 11.92
C VAL A 271 -2.24 16.50 10.82
N ALA A 272 -2.80 16.38 9.61
CA ALA A 272 -2.42 17.19 8.46
C ALA A 272 -3.65 17.75 7.75
N GLY A 273 -3.54 18.94 7.17
CA GLY A 273 -4.57 19.47 6.28
C GLY A 273 -4.68 18.63 5.01
N ILE A 274 -5.85 18.62 4.38
CA ILE A 274 -6.11 17.78 3.20
C ILE A 274 -5.17 18.09 2.02
N GLU A 275 -4.73 19.33 1.86
CA GLU A 275 -3.81 19.78 0.82
C GLU A 275 -2.46 19.08 0.95
N GLN A 276 -1.93 19.00 2.17
CA GLN A 276 -0.68 18.27 2.43
C GLN A 276 -0.83 16.78 2.09
N TYR A 277 -1.97 16.17 2.45
CA TYR A 277 -2.26 14.78 2.10
C TYR A 277 -2.33 14.55 0.58
N LEU A 278 -2.86 15.52 -0.16
CA LEU A 278 -2.98 15.47 -1.62
C LEU A 278 -1.68 15.81 -2.36
N GLU A 279 -0.75 16.54 -1.74
CA GLU A 279 0.60 16.80 -2.26
C GLU A 279 1.51 15.57 -2.20
N ASP A 280 1.30 14.70 -1.21
CA ASP A 280 1.99 13.42 -1.14
C ASP A 280 1.67 12.58 -2.39
N ARG A 281 2.71 11.98 -2.98
CA ARG A 281 2.52 11.07 -4.13
C ARG A 281 1.71 9.83 -3.71
N LYS A 282 0.42 9.85 -4.02
CA LYS A 282 -0.48 8.69 -3.94
C LYS A 282 -0.81 8.20 -5.34
N LEU A 283 -0.56 6.91 -5.61
CA LEU A 283 -0.83 6.30 -6.91
C LEU A 283 -2.34 6.08 -7.12
N ARG A 284 -3.07 5.90 -6.02
CA ARG A 284 -4.54 5.78 -5.95
C ARG A 284 -5.03 6.07 -4.53
N VAL A 285 -6.30 6.45 -4.42
CA VAL A 285 -6.99 6.66 -3.15
C VAL A 285 -8.42 6.14 -3.27
N MET A 286 -8.88 5.35 -2.29
CA MET A 286 -10.26 4.91 -2.17
C MET A 286 -10.86 5.45 -0.88
N LEU A 287 -12.09 5.94 -0.99
CA LEU A 287 -12.92 6.42 0.11
C LEU A 287 -13.86 5.32 0.58
N LEU A 288 -13.76 4.98 1.86
CA LEU A 288 -14.60 4.01 2.54
C LEU A 288 -15.42 4.72 3.62
N ARG A 289 -16.70 4.34 3.75
CA ARG A 289 -17.61 4.89 4.75
C ARG A 289 -18.29 3.77 5.55
N PRO A 290 -18.41 3.88 6.89
CA PRO A 290 -19.23 2.96 7.66
C PRO A 290 -20.68 3.00 7.20
N ARG A 291 -21.30 1.82 7.10
CA ARG A 291 -22.71 1.72 6.71
C ARG A 291 -23.62 2.34 7.77
N ALA A 292 -24.56 3.17 7.34
CA ALA A 292 -25.55 3.83 8.18
C ALA A 292 -26.54 2.84 8.84
N ASP A 293 -26.72 1.65 8.25
CA ASP A 293 -27.60 0.60 8.79
C ASP A 293 -26.93 -0.28 9.87
N GLN A 294 -25.68 0.02 10.26
CA GLN A 294 -25.04 -0.64 11.40
C GLN A 294 -25.76 -0.32 12.69
N ALA A 295 -25.97 -1.32 13.55
CA ALA A 295 -26.63 -1.13 14.85
C ALA A 295 -25.98 -0.03 15.70
N ALA A 296 -24.64 0.08 15.66
CA ALA A 296 -23.90 1.12 16.37
C ALA A 296 -24.19 2.53 15.83
N LEU A 297 -24.31 2.70 14.51
CA LEU A 297 -24.61 4.00 13.89
C LEU A 297 -26.08 4.39 14.04
N LEU A 298 -26.99 3.42 14.08
CA LEU A 298 -28.41 3.67 14.40
C LEU A 298 -28.59 4.18 15.84
N GLN A 299 -27.76 3.70 16.77
CA GLN A 299 -27.78 4.12 18.17
C GLN A 299 -27.04 5.44 18.38
N ASN A 300 -25.91 5.63 17.70
CA ASN A 300 -25.10 6.84 17.74
C ASN A 300 -24.72 7.30 16.32
N PRO A 301 -25.55 8.15 15.68
CA PRO A 301 -25.24 8.67 14.34
C PRO A 301 -23.97 9.53 14.26
N SER A 302 -23.50 10.11 15.38
CA SER A 302 -22.24 10.89 15.41
C SER A 302 -20.99 10.03 15.54
N LEU A 303 -21.12 8.71 15.73
CA LEU A 303 -20.01 7.78 15.96
C LEU A 303 -18.81 7.98 15.01
N PRO A 304 -18.98 8.11 13.67
CA PRO A 304 -17.85 8.36 12.77
C PRO A 304 -17.10 9.67 13.08
N HIS A 305 -17.84 10.74 13.42
CA HIS A 305 -17.24 12.02 13.81
C HIS A 305 -16.56 11.93 15.18
N ASP A 306 -17.15 11.21 16.13
CA ASP A 306 -16.59 10.99 17.47
C ASP A 306 -15.26 10.23 17.39
N ALA A 307 -15.19 9.18 16.56
CA ALA A 307 -13.96 8.42 16.31
C ALA A 307 -12.86 9.29 15.69
N ALA A 308 -13.18 10.09 14.67
CA ALA A 308 -12.23 11.02 14.05
C ALA A 308 -11.77 12.11 15.02
N SER A 309 -12.69 12.68 15.80
CA SER A 309 -12.41 13.71 16.81
C SER A 309 -11.51 13.19 17.93
N ARG A 310 -11.72 11.95 18.36
CA ARG A 310 -10.86 11.26 19.34
C ARG A 310 -9.46 11.08 18.78
N ALA A 311 -9.32 10.54 17.57
CA ALA A 311 -8.03 10.31 16.93
C ALA A 311 -7.23 11.61 16.82
N ARG A 312 -7.89 12.66 16.30
CA ARG A 312 -7.34 14.00 16.17
C ARG A 312 -6.90 14.58 17.51
N SER A 313 -7.77 14.55 18.51
CA SER A 313 -7.49 15.11 19.83
C SER A 313 -6.32 14.39 20.51
N ALA A 314 -6.24 13.06 20.38
CA ALA A 314 -5.14 12.28 20.92
C ALA A 314 -3.80 12.64 20.24
N ALA A 315 -3.77 12.73 18.92
CA ALA A 315 -2.58 13.08 18.15
C ALA A 315 -2.08 14.52 18.43
N LEU A 316 -2.99 15.45 18.71
CA LEU A 316 -2.64 16.82 19.11
C LEU A 316 -2.20 16.92 20.58
N ALA A 317 -2.75 16.08 21.46
CA ALA A 317 -2.46 16.12 22.89
C ALA A 317 -1.13 15.44 23.26
N ARG A 318 -0.69 14.43 22.49
CA ARG A 318 0.55 13.69 22.75
C ARG A 318 1.18 13.17 21.47
N HIS A 319 2.49 12.92 21.54
CA HIS A 319 3.19 12.12 20.54
C HIS A 319 2.77 10.65 20.63
N ILE A 320 2.47 10.04 19.48
CA ILE A 320 2.13 8.62 19.35
C ILE A 320 3.11 8.03 18.32
N PRO A 321 4.12 7.24 18.74
CA PRO A 321 5.12 6.70 17.83
C PRO A 321 4.52 5.73 16.80
N TYR A 322 5.26 5.51 15.70
CA TYR A 322 4.89 4.51 14.69
C TYR A 322 5.20 3.10 15.20
N ASP A 323 4.22 2.19 15.09
CA ASP A 323 4.40 0.78 15.42
C ASP A 323 5.03 0.00 14.24
N PHE A 324 6.28 -0.41 14.41
CA PHE A 324 7.00 -1.24 13.43
C PHE A 324 6.75 -2.74 13.59
N GLU A 325 6.33 -3.17 14.77
CA GLU A 325 6.11 -4.58 15.08
C GLU A 325 4.77 -5.07 14.52
N GLY A 326 3.79 -4.17 14.40
CA GLY A 326 2.44 -4.44 13.91
C GLY A 326 1.51 -5.01 15.00
N ASN A 327 1.79 -4.67 16.26
CA ASN A 327 1.10 -5.13 17.45
C ASN A 327 -0.22 -4.37 17.70
N ARG A 328 -1.26 -4.83 17.01
CA ARG A 328 -2.66 -4.37 17.15
C ARG A 328 -3.30 -4.47 18.54
N ARG A 329 -2.58 -4.98 19.55
CA ARG A 329 -3.09 -5.14 20.91
C ARG A 329 -2.64 -4.01 21.84
N ASP A 330 -1.70 -3.17 21.40
CA ASP A 330 -1.21 -2.03 22.16
C ASP A 330 -1.42 -0.74 21.34
N ALA A 331 -2.07 0.26 21.94
CA ALA A 331 -2.35 1.55 21.31
C ALA A 331 -1.37 2.65 21.74
N SER A 332 -0.30 2.29 22.46
CA SER A 332 0.76 3.21 22.88
C SER A 332 1.58 3.71 21.69
N GLU A 333 1.77 2.84 20.70
CA GLU A 333 2.31 3.08 19.36
C GLU A 333 1.22 2.72 18.34
N GLN A 334 1.25 3.33 17.15
CA GLN A 334 0.24 3.07 16.12
C GLN A 334 0.83 3.09 14.71
N PHE A 335 0.58 2.07 13.89
CA PHE A 335 0.70 2.19 12.43
C PHE A 335 -0.61 2.67 11.80
N CYS A 336 -0.61 2.94 10.49
CA CYS A 336 -1.70 3.64 9.81
C CYS A 336 -3.10 3.05 10.05
N SER A 337 -3.26 1.72 9.99
CA SER A 337 -4.54 1.04 10.25
C SER A 337 -5.00 1.10 11.70
N GLU A 338 -4.07 1.22 12.66
CA GLU A 338 -4.38 1.26 14.10
C GLU A 338 -5.01 2.59 14.51
N VAL A 339 -4.64 3.68 13.82
CA VAL A 339 -5.31 4.97 13.98
C VAL A 339 -6.81 4.83 13.75
N VAL A 340 -7.23 4.08 12.74
CA VAL A 340 -8.65 3.86 12.45
C VAL A 340 -9.26 2.84 13.41
N SER A 341 -8.68 1.64 13.49
CA SER A 341 -9.27 0.52 14.25
C SER A 341 -9.37 0.81 15.75
N ALA A 342 -8.38 1.46 16.37
CA ALA A 342 -8.42 1.80 17.78
C ALA A 342 -9.51 2.83 18.10
N ASN A 343 -9.67 3.86 17.25
CA ASN A 343 -10.63 4.94 17.50
C ASN A 343 -12.06 4.51 17.20
N TYR A 344 -12.31 3.80 16.11
CA TYR A 344 -13.63 3.20 15.86
C TYR A 344 -14.00 2.13 16.90
N GLY A 345 -13.03 1.30 17.30
CA GLY A 345 -13.22 0.29 18.34
C GLY A 345 -13.59 0.91 19.70
N ALA A 346 -12.98 2.05 20.06
CA ALA A 346 -13.31 2.79 21.28
C ALA A 346 -14.74 3.36 21.27
N GLU A 347 -15.30 3.64 20.08
CA GLU A 347 -16.70 4.06 19.92
C GLU A 347 -17.66 2.87 19.68
N GLY A 348 -17.18 1.63 19.80
CA GLY A 348 -18.02 0.43 19.74
C GLY A 348 -18.22 -0.16 18.33
N LEU A 349 -17.47 0.29 17.32
CA LEU A 349 -17.47 -0.30 15.98
C LEU A 349 -16.15 -1.02 15.68
N SER A 350 -16.13 -2.35 15.77
CA SER A 350 -14.95 -3.14 15.40
C SER A 350 -14.88 -3.37 13.88
N LEU A 351 -13.89 -2.74 13.25
CA LEU A 351 -13.51 -2.94 11.85
C LEU A 351 -12.42 -4.03 11.72
N TRP A 352 -12.10 -4.42 10.49
CA TRP A 352 -11.22 -5.54 10.11
C TRP A 352 -11.79 -6.91 10.44
N GLU A 353 -12.94 -7.26 9.83
CA GLU A 353 -13.53 -8.61 9.95
C GLU A 353 -12.58 -9.71 9.46
N GLY A 354 -11.82 -9.46 8.38
CA GLY A 354 -10.78 -10.38 7.89
C GLY A 354 -9.39 -9.75 8.06
N LEU A 355 -8.48 -10.45 8.74
CA LEU A 355 -7.12 -9.97 8.97
C LEU A 355 -6.17 -10.36 7.85
N THR A 356 -5.24 -9.49 7.52
CA THR A 356 -4.09 -9.81 6.68
C THR A 356 -3.22 -10.83 7.39
N THR A 357 -2.84 -11.88 6.66
CA THR A 357 -1.93 -12.92 7.12
C THR A 357 -0.71 -12.99 6.20
N THR A 358 0.47 -13.20 6.78
CA THR A 358 1.68 -13.58 6.03
C THR A 358 2.13 -14.95 6.51
N SER A 359 1.72 -15.99 5.78
CA SER A 359 1.99 -17.39 6.14
C SER A 359 3.27 -17.95 5.49
N ASP A 360 3.72 -17.37 4.38
CA ASP A 360 4.96 -17.74 3.71
C ASP A 360 6.20 -17.41 4.58
N PRO A 361 7.01 -18.41 4.99
CA PRO A 361 8.13 -18.16 5.91
C PRO A 361 9.21 -17.23 5.36
N ASP A 362 9.45 -17.26 4.06
CA ASP A 362 10.48 -16.44 3.41
C ASP A 362 10.06 -14.96 3.32
N THR A 363 8.79 -14.72 3.00
CA THR A 363 8.16 -13.39 3.04
C THR A 363 8.13 -12.86 4.47
N ALA A 364 7.72 -13.68 5.45
CA ALA A 364 7.74 -13.30 6.86
C ALA A 364 9.15 -12.95 7.34
N ARG A 365 10.18 -13.72 6.94
CA ARG A 365 11.60 -13.42 7.20
C ARG A 365 12.02 -12.08 6.62
N TRP A 366 11.60 -11.77 5.39
CA TRP A 366 11.88 -10.49 4.74
C TRP A 366 11.26 -9.31 5.47
N LEU A 367 9.96 -9.37 5.76
CA LEU A 367 9.27 -8.35 6.54
C LEU A 367 9.87 -8.21 7.95
N GLY A 368 10.22 -9.32 8.59
CA GLY A 368 10.89 -9.33 9.89
C GLY A 368 12.26 -8.67 9.89
N ALA A 369 12.95 -8.60 8.74
CA ALA A 369 14.20 -7.85 8.59
C ALA A 369 13.99 -6.33 8.73
N PHE A 370 12.76 -5.84 8.54
CA PHE A 370 12.34 -4.45 8.65
C PHE A 370 11.69 -4.08 9.99
N GLY A 371 11.51 -5.04 10.90
CA GLY A 371 10.96 -4.79 12.24
C GLY A 371 9.64 -5.49 12.51
N VAL A 372 8.94 -6.01 11.49
CA VAL A 372 7.64 -6.67 11.67
C VAL A 372 7.77 -7.93 12.54
N ARG A 373 6.85 -8.10 13.48
CA ARG A 373 6.81 -9.26 14.40
C ARG A 373 5.46 -9.96 14.40
N GLU A 374 4.38 -9.21 14.17
CA GLU A 374 3.03 -9.76 14.06
C GLU A 374 2.67 -9.94 12.58
N PHE A 375 2.43 -11.19 12.18
CA PHE A 375 2.12 -11.55 10.79
C PHE A 375 0.62 -11.83 10.56
N GLU A 376 -0.20 -11.56 11.57
CA GLU A 376 -1.66 -11.53 11.50
C GLU A 376 -2.12 -10.17 12.02
N THR A 377 -2.45 -9.25 11.13
CA THR A 377 -2.65 -7.83 11.49
C THR A 377 -3.65 -7.11 10.57
N HIS A 378 -3.87 -5.82 10.84
CA HIS A 378 -4.78 -4.94 10.10
C HIS A 378 -4.15 -4.45 8.78
N GLY A 379 -4.31 -5.19 7.68
CA GLY A 379 -3.83 -4.74 6.38
C GLY A 379 -4.73 -3.64 5.79
N PRO A 380 -4.17 -2.59 5.17
CA PRO A 380 -4.98 -1.52 4.57
C PRO A 380 -5.99 -2.01 3.54
N SER A 381 -5.62 -3.03 2.75
CA SER A 381 -6.50 -3.58 1.72
C SER A 381 -7.66 -4.39 2.29
N ASP A 382 -7.57 -4.89 3.52
CA ASP A 382 -8.66 -5.67 4.16
C ASP A 382 -9.93 -4.83 4.34
N LEU A 383 -9.80 -3.51 4.49
CA LEU A 383 -10.94 -2.61 4.67
C LEU A 383 -11.87 -2.58 3.45
N GLU A 384 -11.35 -2.79 2.25
CA GLU A 384 -12.19 -2.94 1.07
C GLU A 384 -13.12 -4.14 1.21
N TYR A 385 -12.69 -5.21 1.87
CA TYR A 385 -13.48 -6.43 2.06
C TYR A 385 -14.40 -6.35 3.29
N ASP A 386 -14.15 -5.44 4.23
CA ASP A 386 -14.89 -5.35 5.49
C ASP A 386 -16.40 -5.10 5.26
N PRO A 387 -17.30 -5.98 5.73
CA PRO A 387 -18.74 -5.87 5.47
C PRO A 387 -19.42 -4.68 6.13
N LYS A 388 -18.72 -3.98 7.03
CA LYS A 388 -19.23 -2.80 7.73
C LYS A 388 -18.97 -1.51 6.97
N LEU A 389 -18.17 -1.56 5.91
CA LEU A 389 -17.80 -0.42 5.08
C LEU A 389 -18.40 -0.53 3.68
N VAL A 390 -18.68 0.63 3.10
CA VAL A 390 -19.08 0.82 1.70
C VAL A 390 -17.98 1.59 0.99
N VAL A 391 -17.76 1.25 -0.28
CA VAL A 391 -16.87 2.03 -1.15
C VAL A 391 -17.66 3.17 -1.76
N VAL A 392 -17.31 4.41 -1.41
CA VAL A 392 -18.00 5.62 -1.88
C VAL A 392 -17.38 6.14 -3.18
N ALA A 393 -16.05 6.11 -3.27
CA ALA A 393 -15.32 6.56 -4.44
C ALA A 393 -13.92 5.94 -4.50
N GLU A 394 -13.34 5.90 -5.70
CA GLU A 394 -11.92 5.62 -5.90
C GLU A 394 -11.36 6.59 -6.95
N TRP A 395 -10.34 7.36 -6.56
CA TRP A 395 -9.57 8.21 -7.45
C TRP A 395 -8.28 7.51 -7.87
N ARG A 396 -7.90 7.73 -9.13
CA ARG A 396 -6.66 7.23 -9.70
C ARG A 396 -5.95 8.36 -10.44
N ASP A 397 -4.63 8.32 -10.38
CA ASP A 397 -3.78 9.22 -11.14
C ASP A 397 -3.33 8.46 -12.42
N PRO A 398 -3.73 8.93 -13.62
CA PRO A 398 -3.36 8.30 -14.89
C PRO A 398 -1.85 8.17 -15.11
N ASP A 399 -1.06 9.13 -14.65
CA ASP A 399 0.39 9.13 -14.80
C ASP A 399 1.07 8.19 -13.78
N ALA A 400 0.41 7.96 -12.65
CA ALA A 400 0.95 7.13 -11.57
C ALA A 400 0.51 5.66 -11.64
N LEU A 401 -0.60 5.35 -12.33
CA LEU A 401 -1.16 3.99 -12.40
C LEU A 401 -0.16 2.98 -12.98
N PHE A 402 0.52 3.32 -14.08
CA PHE A 402 1.51 2.43 -14.68
C PHE A 402 2.72 2.22 -13.75
N ALA A 403 3.14 3.28 -13.04
CA ALA A 403 4.22 3.17 -12.05
C ALA A 403 3.84 2.24 -10.89
N ASP A 404 2.57 2.22 -10.46
CA ASP A 404 2.08 1.28 -9.45
C ASP A 404 2.21 -0.17 -9.89
N HIS A 405 1.83 -0.47 -11.14
CA HIS A 405 1.96 -1.81 -11.74
C HIS A 405 3.41 -2.25 -11.86
N LEU A 406 4.31 -1.34 -12.25
CA LEU A 406 5.75 -1.61 -12.26
C LEU A 406 6.28 -1.92 -10.86
N ASP A 407 5.93 -1.10 -9.86
CA ASP A 407 6.38 -1.29 -8.48
C ASP A 407 5.85 -2.62 -7.92
N ALA A 408 4.60 -2.98 -8.21
CA ALA A 408 4.01 -4.25 -7.82
C ALA A 408 4.72 -5.45 -8.47
N ALA A 409 4.98 -5.40 -9.79
CA ALA A 409 5.69 -6.47 -10.50
C ALA A 409 7.13 -6.65 -9.99
N VAL A 410 7.83 -5.55 -9.71
CA VAL A 410 9.19 -5.55 -9.14
C VAL A 410 9.18 -6.18 -7.75
N VAL A 411 8.25 -5.79 -6.88
CA VAL A 411 8.14 -6.36 -5.54
C VAL A 411 7.76 -7.84 -5.57
N ASP A 412 6.83 -8.25 -6.44
CA ASP A 412 6.48 -9.66 -6.63
C ASP A 412 7.73 -10.49 -7.01
N ALA A 413 8.52 -10.00 -7.98
CA ALA A 413 9.76 -10.67 -8.38
C ALA A 413 10.82 -10.73 -7.25
N LEU A 414 10.88 -9.71 -6.40
CA LEU A 414 11.74 -9.68 -5.21
C LEU A 414 11.30 -10.69 -4.15
N LEU A 415 10.00 -10.78 -3.88
CA LEU A 415 9.41 -11.75 -2.95
C LEU A 415 9.59 -13.19 -3.44
N GLU A 416 9.46 -13.43 -4.75
CA GLU A 416 9.81 -14.72 -5.34
C GLU A 416 11.31 -15.04 -5.19
N GLY A 417 12.18 -14.02 -5.30
CA GLY A 417 13.61 -14.15 -4.98
C GLY A 417 13.84 -14.57 -3.53
N ALA A 418 13.06 -14.02 -2.58
CA ALA A 418 13.14 -14.39 -1.18
C ALA A 418 12.89 -15.89 -0.96
N ARG A 419 11.91 -16.47 -1.67
CA ARG A 419 11.60 -17.92 -1.66
C ARG A 419 12.73 -18.78 -2.25
N ARG A 420 13.56 -18.19 -3.12
CA ARG A 420 14.78 -18.83 -3.64
C ARG A 420 16.00 -18.66 -2.72
N GLY A 421 15.83 -18.00 -1.57
CA GLY A 421 16.87 -17.82 -0.56
C GLY A 421 17.49 -16.42 -0.53
N ASP A 422 17.03 -15.47 -1.34
CA ASP A 422 17.51 -14.10 -1.27
C ASP A 422 17.22 -13.49 0.12
N ALA A 423 18.19 -12.76 0.66
CA ALA A 423 18.05 -12.06 1.93
C ALA A 423 18.20 -10.55 1.73
N VAL A 424 17.46 -9.78 2.53
CA VAL A 424 17.70 -8.33 2.65
C VAL A 424 18.93 -8.10 3.51
N THR A 425 20.06 -7.81 2.85
CA THR A 425 21.33 -7.51 3.51
C THR A 425 21.60 -6.00 3.53
N HIS A 426 22.66 -5.59 4.23
CA HIS A 426 23.14 -4.21 4.26
C HIS A 426 24.67 -4.21 4.32
N ASP A 427 25.29 -3.11 3.89
CA ASP A 427 26.74 -2.93 4.06
C ASP A 427 27.05 -2.59 5.53
N TRP A 428 27.64 -3.55 6.25
CA TRP A 428 28.02 -3.40 7.65
C TRP A 428 29.02 -2.27 7.88
N ARG A 429 29.79 -1.86 6.86
CA ARG A 429 30.77 -0.77 6.95
C ARG A 429 30.10 0.59 7.14
N LEU A 430 28.82 0.71 6.76
CA LEU A 430 28.02 1.92 6.94
C LEU A 430 27.38 2.02 8.34
N LEU A 431 27.47 0.99 9.18
CA LEU A 431 26.88 0.99 10.53
C LEU A 431 27.31 2.19 11.39
N PRO A 432 28.59 2.61 11.43
CA PRO A 432 28.98 3.76 12.23
C PRO A 432 28.30 5.04 11.78
N VAL A 433 28.16 5.25 10.47
CA VAL A 433 27.47 6.41 9.90
C VAL A 433 25.98 6.35 10.25
N ALA A 434 25.33 5.20 10.03
CA ALA A 434 23.92 5.02 10.34
C ALA A 434 23.61 5.21 11.85
N ARG A 435 24.52 4.78 12.74
CA ARG A 435 24.38 4.98 14.20
C ARG A 435 24.55 6.44 14.60
N LEU A 436 25.49 7.16 13.99
CA LEU A 436 25.60 8.61 14.18
C LEU A 436 24.35 9.34 13.67
N MET A 437 23.81 8.93 12.52
CA MET A 437 22.55 9.46 11.99
C MET A 437 21.38 9.16 12.93
N LYS A 438 21.31 7.95 13.51
CA LYS A 438 20.30 7.60 14.51
C LYS A 438 20.42 8.44 15.79
N ALA A 439 21.63 8.66 16.29
CA ALA A 439 21.87 9.53 17.43
C ALA A 439 21.46 10.98 17.12
N TYR A 440 21.75 11.45 15.91
CA TYR A 440 21.30 12.76 15.44
C TYR A 440 19.77 12.85 15.34
N SER A 441 19.10 11.82 14.79
CA SER A 441 17.63 11.74 14.80
C SER A 441 17.07 11.83 16.21
N TRP A 442 17.65 11.11 17.16
CA TRP A 442 17.20 11.15 18.55
C TRP A 442 17.26 12.57 19.14
N VAL A 443 18.33 13.32 18.83
CA VAL A 443 18.43 14.74 19.22
C VAL A 443 17.33 15.56 18.55
N LEU A 444 17.13 15.42 17.23
CA LEU A 444 16.10 16.17 16.50
C LEU A 444 14.69 15.89 17.00
N ASN A 445 14.35 14.63 17.25
CA ASN A 445 13.04 14.20 17.75
C ASN A 445 12.75 14.86 19.11
N ARG A 446 13.77 15.05 19.96
CA ARG A 446 13.63 15.75 21.25
C ARG A 446 13.24 17.22 21.10
N PHE A 447 13.52 17.83 19.95
CA PHE A 447 13.13 19.18 19.57
C PHE A 447 11.92 19.21 18.61
N GLY A 448 11.18 18.11 18.49
CA GLY A 448 9.99 18.02 17.63
C GLY A 448 10.31 18.02 16.13
N ARG A 449 11.54 17.70 15.73
CA ARG A 449 11.96 17.61 14.33
C ARG A 449 12.21 16.16 13.94
N VAL A 450 12.03 15.85 12.65
CA VAL A 450 12.24 14.52 12.11
C VAL A 450 13.70 14.33 11.71
N GLY A 451 14.31 13.26 12.20
CA GLY A 451 15.65 12.87 11.81
C GLY A 451 15.70 11.96 10.58
N PRO A 452 16.89 11.75 9.99
CA PRO A 452 17.06 10.94 8.79
C PRO A 452 16.84 9.43 9.01
N VAL A 453 16.95 8.96 10.26
CA VAL A 453 16.56 7.61 10.68
C VAL A 453 15.29 7.72 11.54
N PRO A 454 14.18 7.05 11.18
CA PRO A 454 12.94 7.10 11.94
C PRO A 454 13.08 6.72 13.42
N GLU A 455 12.18 7.21 14.27
CA GLU A 455 12.25 7.02 15.73
C GLU A 455 12.21 5.55 16.16
N GLY A 456 11.29 4.76 15.62
CA GLY A 456 11.17 3.33 15.94
C GLY A 456 12.16 2.42 15.20
N MET A 457 12.97 2.97 14.28
CA MET A 457 13.86 2.17 13.43
C MET A 457 15.28 2.09 13.99
N SER A 458 15.89 0.89 14.01
CA SER A 458 17.31 0.73 14.32
C SER A 458 18.20 1.20 13.15
N ALA A 459 19.47 1.51 13.43
CA ALA A 459 20.43 1.89 12.38
C ALA A 459 20.62 0.76 11.34
N THR A 460 20.62 -0.50 11.77
CA THR A 460 20.69 -1.67 10.88
C THR A 460 19.45 -1.78 10.00
N VAL A 461 18.25 -1.58 10.58
CA VAL A 461 17.01 -1.61 9.81
C VAL A 461 16.99 -0.49 8.77
N ALA A 462 17.43 0.72 9.13
CA ALA A 462 17.51 1.85 8.20
C ALA A 462 18.41 1.55 7.00
N LEU A 463 19.57 0.92 7.22
CA LEU A 463 20.45 0.50 6.13
C LEU A 463 19.82 -0.59 5.25
N ARG A 464 19.03 -1.51 5.82
CA ARG A 464 18.28 -2.51 5.04
C ARG A 464 17.18 -1.86 4.19
N VAL A 465 16.45 -0.89 4.74
CA VAL A 465 15.44 -0.13 3.98
C VAL A 465 16.10 0.61 2.82
N GLN A 466 17.24 1.25 3.05
CA GLN A 466 18.02 1.90 2.00
C GLN A 466 18.49 0.90 0.93
N ALA A 467 19.01 -0.27 1.35
CA ALA A 467 19.48 -1.31 0.44
C ALA A 467 18.32 -1.90 -0.41
N LEU A 468 17.16 -2.12 0.20
CA LEU A 468 15.95 -2.52 -0.52
C LEU A 468 15.54 -1.44 -1.54
N GLY A 469 15.53 -0.17 -1.12
CA GLY A 469 15.21 0.95 -2.01
C GLY A 469 16.14 1.02 -3.22
N ALA A 470 17.44 0.83 -3.02
CA ALA A 470 18.43 0.79 -4.10
C ALA A 470 18.23 -0.42 -5.02
N ARG A 471 18.02 -1.63 -4.45
CA ARG A 471 17.76 -2.84 -5.23
C ARG A 471 16.48 -2.72 -6.06
N HIS A 472 15.41 -2.22 -5.45
CA HIS A 472 14.15 -1.97 -6.11
C HIS A 472 14.30 -0.95 -7.25
N ALA A 473 14.95 0.19 -7.01
CA ALA A 473 15.16 1.22 -8.03
C ALA A 473 15.97 0.69 -9.22
N ALA A 474 17.03 -0.09 -8.96
CA ALA A 474 17.82 -0.72 -10.00
C ALA A 474 16.98 -1.71 -10.83
N LEU A 475 16.23 -2.60 -10.17
CA LEU A 475 15.39 -3.59 -10.85
C LEU A 475 14.27 -2.90 -11.66
N ARG A 476 13.58 -1.91 -11.05
CA ARG A 476 12.56 -1.10 -11.72
C ARG A 476 13.07 -0.44 -12.99
N ALA A 477 14.27 0.16 -12.98
CA ALA A 477 14.84 0.81 -14.16
C ALA A 477 15.04 -0.19 -15.34
N HIS A 478 15.41 -1.43 -15.04
CA HIS A 478 15.51 -2.49 -16.06
C HIS A 478 14.13 -2.88 -16.60
N VAL A 479 13.14 -3.08 -15.73
CA VAL A 479 11.78 -3.42 -16.12
C VAL A 479 11.13 -2.31 -16.94
N GLU A 480 11.31 -1.05 -16.55
CA GLU A 480 10.81 0.11 -17.28
C GLU A 480 11.43 0.22 -18.69
N THR A 481 12.74 -0.03 -18.80
CA THR A 481 13.42 -0.10 -20.10
C THR A 481 12.85 -1.21 -20.98
N ALA A 482 12.63 -2.41 -20.40
CA ALA A 482 12.09 -3.55 -21.11
C ALA A 482 10.62 -3.35 -21.50
N ALA A 483 9.80 -2.76 -20.63
CA ALA A 483 8.41 -2.42 -20.91
C ALA A 483 8.29 -1.36 -22.02
N THR A 484 9.21 -0.38 -22.04
CA THR A 484 9.31 0.60 -23.14
C THR A 484 9.71 -0.07 -24.46
N ALA A 485 10.60 -1.07 -24.43
CA ALA A 485 10.94 -1.85 -25.61
C ALA A 485 9.74 -2.68 -26.10
N TYR A 486 9.05 -3.36 -25.18
CA TYR A 486 7.82 -4.09 -25.47
C TYR A 486 6.78 -3.20 -26.16
N GLN A 487 6.52 -2.00 -25.61
CA GLN A 487 5.54 -1.08 -26.17
C GLN A 487 5.92 -0.62 -27.59
N ARG A 488 7.20 -0.40 -27.87
CA ARG A 488 7.66 -0.06 -29.23
C ARG A 488 7.50 -1.20 -30.22
N GLU A 489 7.67 -2.44 -29.76
CA GLU A 489 7.56 -3.64 -30.59
C GLU A 489 6.09 -4.01 -30.88
N HIS A 490 5.22 -3.94 -29.87
CA HIS A 490 3.84 -4.44 -29.94
C HIS A 490 2.80 -3.34 -30.19
N GLY A 491 3.19 -2.07 -30.04
CA GLY A 491 2.29 -0.92 -30.24
C GLY A 491 1.30 -0.66 -29.10
N HIS A 492 1.39 -1.41 -28.00
CA HIS A 492 0.57 -1.24 -26.80
C HIS A 492 1.39 -1.50 -25.53
N ARG A 493 0.90 -1.08 -24.36
CA ARG A 493 1.65 -1.30 -23.11
C ARG A 493 1.66 -2.78 -22.75
N ALA A 494 2.74 -3.20 -22.09
CA ALA A 494 2.85 -4.55 -21.55
C ALA A 494 1.78 -4.76 -20.47
N PRO A 495 0.96 -5.82 -20.56
CA PRO A 495 0.03 -6.17 -19.50
C PRO A 495 0.77 -6.64 -18.24
N TYR A 496 0.09 -6.68 -17.09
CA TYR A 496 0.74 -6.97 -15.81
C TYR A 496 1.54 -8.29 -15.78
N TRP A 497 1.03 -9.37 -16.40
CA TRP A 497 1.75 -10.65 -16.43
C TRP A 497 3.07 -10.58 -17.20
N ASP A 498 3.13 -9.77 -18.27
CA ASP A 498 4.39 -9.49 -18.97
C ASP A 498 5.31 -8.62 -18.11
N LEU A 499 4.79 -7.64 -17.37
CA LEU A 499 5.62 -6.87 -16.41
C LEU A 499 6.24 -7.76 -15.35
N VAL A 500 5.49 -8.73 -14.81
CA VAL A 500 6.01 -9.71 -13.85
C VAL A 500 7.08 -10.60 -14.51
N ARG A 501 6.86 -11.07 -15.74
CA ARG A 501 7.86 -11.84 -16.50
C ARG A 501 9.14 -11.05 -16.70
N LEU A 502 9.05 -9.79 -17.14
CA LEU A 502 10.18 -8.88 -17.32
C LEU A 502 10.91 -8.63 -15.99
N ALA A 503 10.17 -8.48 -14.88
CA ALA A 503 10.75 -8.32 -13.55
C ALA A 503 11.49 -9.58 -13.06
N ARG A 504 10.95 -10.77 -13.33
CA ARG A 504 11.61 -12.05 -13.05
C ARG A 504 12.91 -12.19 -13.83
N GLU A 505 12.88 -11.91 -15.14
CA GLU A 505 14.05 -11.95 -16.01
C GLU A 505 15.14 -10.97 -15.54
N ALA A 506 14.74 -9.76 -15.13
CA ALA A 506 15.67 -8.76 -14.64
C ALA A 506 16.25 -9.09 -13.25
N ASN A 507 15.48 -9.73 -12.36
CA ASN A 507 15.96 -10.16 -11.04
C ASN A 507 16.83 -11.43 -11.08
N ALA A 508 16.79 -12.19 -12.17
CA ALA A 508 17.61 -13.39 -12.38
C ALA A 508 19.02 -13.09 -12.92
N ARG A 509 19.27 -11.85 -13.36
CA ARG A 509 20.59 -11.35 -13.79
C ARG A 509 21.40 -10.89 -12.60
#